data_AF-A0A2R4SWD2-F1
#
_entry.id   AF-A0A2R4SWD2-F1
#
_cell.length_a   1.000
_cell.length_b   1.000
_cell.length_c   1.000
_cell.angle_alpha   90.00
_cell.angle_beta   90.00
_cell.angle_gamma   90.00
#
_symmetry.space_group_name_H-M   'P 1'
#
loop_
_entity.id
_entity.type
_entity.pdbx_description
1 polymer ?
#
loop_
_entity_poly.entity_id
_entity_poly.type
_entity_poly.pdbx_seq_one_letter_code
_entity_poly.pdbx_strand_id
1 'polypeptide(L)' 'MWITAMAGAEAAPCPDCGTVSRRVHDRYCRRLADVATGGQPVPIRLTVRRFRCEAPSCP' A
#
# COMPACT_ATOMS: atom_id res chain seq x y z
N MET A 1 -19.57 4.17 9.91
CA MET A 1 -19.50 3.75 8.50
C MET A 1 -18.05 3.87 8.04
N TRP A 2 -17.53 2.87 7.32
CA TRP A 2 -16.14 2.87 6.82
C TRP A 2 -16.15 3.12 5.32
N ILE A 3 -15.18 3.88 4.83
CA ILE A 3 -14.84 3.88 3.41
C ILE A 3 -13.69 2.89 3.21
N THR A 4 -13.83 2.00 2.23
CA THR A 4 -12.76 1.11 1.82
C THR A 4 -12.07 1.68 0.59
N ALA A 5 -10.74 1.66 0.58
CA ALA A 5 -9.92 2.12 -0.53
C ALA A 5 -8.77 1.15 -0.79
N MET A 6 -8.25 1.15 -2.02
CA MET A 6 -7.05 0.39 -2.39
C MET A 6 -5.98 1.34 -2.92
N ALA A 7 -4.73 1.13 -2.52
CA ALA A 7 -3.62 1.89 -3.07
C ALA A 7 -3.42 1.57 -4.57
N GLY A 8 -3.39 2.62 -5.39
CA GLY A 8 -3.29 2.51 -6.85
C GLY A 8 -1.93 2.05 -7.38
N ALA A 9 -0.88 2.04 -6.55
CA ALA A 9 0.45 1.63 -6.96
C ALA A 9 0.47 0.18 -7.47
N GLU A 10 0.85 -0.01 -8.74
CA GLU A 10 0.96 -1.33 -9.39
C GLU A 10 2.34 -1.97 -9.27
N ALA A 11 3.32 -1.19 -8.82
CA ALA A 11 4.70 -1.59 -8.62
C ALA A 11 5.31 -0.76 -7.49
N ALA A 12 6.40 -1.24 -6.91
CA ALA A 12 7.23 -0.45 -6.01
C ALA A 12 8.72 -0.81 -6.20
N PRO A 13 9.65 0.14 -5.98
CA PRO A 13 11.07 -0.18 -5.91
C PRO A 13 11.36 -1.05 -4.68
N CYS A 14 12.20 -2.05 -4.86
CA CYS A 14 12.77 -2.82 -3.76
C CYS A 14 13.59 -1.88 -2.85
N PRO A 15 13.41 -1.92 -1.52
CA PRO A 15 14.18 -1.08 -0.62
C PRO A 15 15.68 -1.42 -0.60
N ASP A 16 16.06 -2.65 -0.95
CA ASP A 16 17.45 -3.13 -0.87
C ASP A 16 18.25 -2.86 -2.16
N CYS A 17 17.66 -3.09 -3.33
CA CYS A 17 18.36 -2.96 -4.62
C CYS A 17 17.76 -1.92 -5.57
N GLY A 18 16.64 -1.27 -5.21
CA GLY A 18 15.96 -0.28 -6.05
C GLY A 18 15.19 -0.85 -7.25
N THR A 19 15.33 -2.15 -7.56
CA THR A 19 14.62 -2.79 -8.69
C THR A 19 13.11 -2.68 -8.50
N VAL A 20 12.42 -2.15 -9.52
CA VAL A 20 10.96 -2.05 -9.50
C VAL A 20 10.35 -3.44 -9.67
N SER A 21 9.52 -3.85 -8.72
CA SER A 21 8.79 -5.11 -8.77
C SER A 21 7.28 -4.89 -8.80
N ARG A 22 6.59 -5.72 -9.58
CA ARG A 22 5.12 -5.81 -9.66
C ARG A 22 4.58 -7.05 -8.94
N ARG A 23 5.44 -7.95 -8.47
CA ARG A 23 5.03 -9.19 -7.81
C ARG A 23 4.49 -8.90 -6.42
N VAL A 24 3.18 -9.07 -6.26
CA VAL A 24 2.52 -8.91 -4.95
C VAL A 24 2.92 -10.08 -4.05
N HIS A 25 3.50 -9.75 -2.91
CA HIS A 25 3.83 -10.69 -1.85
C HIS A 25 2.70 -10.84 -0.86
N ASP A 26 2.16 -9.70 -0.42
CA ASP A 26 1.20 -9.61 0.66
C ASP A 26 0.32 -8.37 0.48
N ARG A 27 -0.80 -8.32 1.19
CA ARG A 27 -1.69 -7.17 1.26
C ARG A 27 -1.99 -6.89 2.73
N TYR A 28 -1.74 -5.67 3.18
CA TYR A 28 -2.11 -5.26 4.53
C TYR A 28 -3.15 -4.15 4.49
N CYS A 29 -4.03 -4.15 5.50
CA CYS A 29 -4.99 -3.09 5.71
C CYS A 29 -4.48 -2.14 6.78
N ARG A 30 -4.52 -0.83 6.54
CA ARG A 30 -4.29 0.18 7.57
C ARG A 30 -5.50 1.10 7.69
N ARG A 31 -5.76 1.56 8.91
CA ARG A 31 -6.73 2.62 9.17
C ARG A 31 -6.04 3.96 8.91
N LEU A 32 -6.54 4.70 7.92
CA LEU A 32 -6.25 6.12 7.82
C LEU A 32 -7.29 6.85 8.67
N ALA A 33 -6.82 7.60 9.66
CA ALA A 33 -7.62 8.63 10.28
C ALA A 33 -7.51 9.85 9.38
N ASP A 34 -8.43 9.99 8.43
CA ASP A 34 -8.38 11.13 7.53
C ASP A 34 -8.84 12.41 8.21
N VAL A 35 -8.17 13.49 7.82
CA VAL A 35 -8.51 14.88 8.07
C VAL A 35 -9.96 15.08 7.62
N ALA A 36 -10.79 15.59 8.52
CA ALA A 36 -12.23 15.66 8.34
C ALA A 36 -12.61 16.42 7.05
N THR A 37 -13.11 15.72 6.03
CA THR A 37 -13.77 16.38 4.89
C THR A 37 -15.05 17.02 5.40
N GLY A 38 -15.05 18.34 5.58
CA GLY A 38 -16.20 19.09 6.10
C GLY A 38 -16.48 18.91 7.60
N GLY A 39 -15.48 18.54 8.42
CA GLY A 39 -15.62 18.46 9.88
C GLY A 39 -16.17 17.14 10.44
N GLN A 40 -16.51 16.17 9.58
CA GLN A 40 -16.85 14.81 10.00
C GLN A 40 -15.63 13.87 9.85
N PRO A 41 -15.20 13.17 10.92
CA PRO A 41 -14.16 12.16 10.79
C PRO A 41 -14.70 10.96 10.01
N VAL A 42 -14.17 10.76 8.80
CA VAL A 42 -14.50 9.61 7.97
C VAL A 42 -13.36 8.60 8.06
N PRO A 43 -13.54 7.46 8.75
CA PRO A 43 -12.48 6.49 8.90
C PRO A 43 -12.31 5.72 7.58
N ILE A 44 -11.10 5.74 7.03
CA ILE A 44 -10.76 5.01 5.80
C ILE A 44 -9.98 3.75 6.14
N ARG A 45 -10.43 2.62 5.58
CA ARG A 45 -9.69 1.36 5.59
C ARG A 45 -8.97 1.23 4.26
N LEU A 46 -7.67 1.51 4.26
CA LEU A 46 -6.82 1.44 3.07
C LEU A 46 -6.14 0.07 2.99
N THR A 47 -6.36 -0.64 1.89
CA THR A 47 -5.61 -1.85 1.54
C THR A 47 -4.39 -1.47 0.70
N VAL A 48 -3.21 -1.88 1.14
CA VAL A 48 -1.93 -1.62 0.48
C VAL A 48 -1.30 -2.94 0.06
N ARG A 49 -0.77 -2.99 -1.17
CA ARG A 49 -0.01 -4.12 -1.70
C ARG A 49 1.45 -4.00 -1.28
N ARG A 50 2.04 -5.09 -0.77
CA ARG A 50 3.49 -5.23 -0.57
C ARG A 50 4.05 -6.02 -1.75
N PHE A 51 5.10 -5.49 -2.36
CA PHE A 51 5.76 -6.14 -3.50
C PHE A 51 7.00 -6.89 -3.01
N ARG A 52 7.28 -8.07 -3.59
CA ARG A 52 8.52 -8.83 -3.36
C ARG A 52 9.45 -8.61 -4.54
N CYS A 53 10.71 -8.32 -4.26
CA CYS A 53 11.72 -8.20 -5.30
C CYS A 53 11.89 -9.53 -6.06
N GLU A 54 12.09 -9.45 -7.38
CA GLU A 54 12.35 -10.61 -8.25
C GLU A 54 13.79 -10.64 -8.76
N ALA A 55 14.63 -9.69 -8.34
CA ALA A 55 16.05 -9.68 -8.68
C ALA A 55 16.74 -10.89 -8.02
N PRO A 56 17.46 -11.75 -8.78
CA PRO A 56 17.99 -13.03 -8.29
C PRO A 56 18.96 -12.93 -7.10
N SER A 57 19.69 -11.81 -7.00
CA SER A 57 20.70 -11.55 -5.97
C SER A 57 20.21 -10.57 -4.90
N CYS A 58 18.92 -10.23 -4.90
CA CYS A 58 18.34 -9.39 -3.86
C CYS A 58 18.10 -10.24 -2.60
N PRO A 59 18.49 -9.74 -1.40
CA PRO A 59 18.21 -10.43 -0.14
C PRO A 59 16.70 -10.62 0.13
#